data_AF-A0A6J5BR22-F1
#
_entry.id   AF-A0A6J5BR22-F1
#
_cell.length_a   1.000
_cell.length_b   1.000
_cell.length_c   1.000
_cell.angle_alpha   90.00
_cell.angle_beta   90.00
_cell.angle_gamma   90.00
#
_symmetry.space_group_name_H-M   'P 1'
#
loop_
_entity.id
_entity.type
_entity.pdbx_description
1 polymer ?
#
loop_
_entity_poly.entity_id
_entity_poly.type
_entity_poly.pdbx_seq_one_letter_code
_entity_poly.pdbx_strand_id
1 'polypeptide(L)' 'MARASGKSIRVSLVLLVVEGGESPRTQGGPEPHKMPSFANRLTTNEMAQVLTFVRNTWGNAAAPVTSRDVSKVRAALGK' A
#
# COMPACT_ATOMS: atom_id res chain seq x y z
N MET A 1 10.65 20.48 -11.93
CA MET A 1 11.07 19.16 -12.44
C MET A 1 11.55 18.31 -11.26
N ALA A 2 10.71 17.43 -10.72
CA ALA A 2 11.11 16.50 -9.64
C ALA A 2 11.40 15.14 -10.26
N ARG A 3 12.66 14.73 -10.21
CA ARG A 3 13.16 13.47 -10.76
C ARG A 3 12.69 12.34 -9.84
N ALA A 4 11.70 11.56 -10.28
CA ALA A 4 11.27 10.35 -9.60
C ALA A 4 12.45 9.35 -9.57
N SER A 5 12.99 9.12 -8.38
CA SER A 5 14.08 8.18 -8.14
C SER A 5 13.63 6.74 -8.45
N GLY A 6 14.13 6.19 -9.56
CA GLY A 6 14.92 4.94 -9.58
C GLY A 6 14.36 3.61 -9.09
N LYS A 7 13.15 3.51 -8.54
CA LYS A 7 12.49 2.22 -8.27
C LYS A 7 11.08 2.30 -8.85
N SER A 8 10.81 1.54 -9.91
CA SER A 8 9.44 1.39 -10.44
C SER A 8 8.59 0.66 -9.41
N ILE A 9 8.08 1.41 -8.44
CA ILE A 9 7.11 0.94 -7.45
C ILE A 9 5.77 0.85 -8.16
N ARG A 10 5.41 -0.35 -8.61
CA ARG A 10 4.03 -0.62 -9.02
C ARG A 10 3.15 -0.46 -7.78
N VAL A 11 2.28 0.55 -7.82
CA VAL A 11 1.32 0.80 -6.74
C VAL A 11 0.40 -0.43 -6.64
N SER A 12 0.42 -1.06 -5.47
CA SER A 12 -0.47 -2.17 -5.12
C SER A 12 -1.11 -1.88 -3.77
N LEU A 13 -2.27 -2.49 -3.49
CA LEU A 13 -2.93 -2.36 -2.20
C LEU A 13 -2.01 -2.78 -1.04
N VAL A 14 -1.19 -3.82 -1.25
CA VAL A 14 -0.20 -4.28 -0.27
C VAL A 14 0.84 -3.18 0.01
N LEU A 15 1.34 -2.53 -1.04
CA LEU A 15 2.31 -1.43 -0.89
C LEU A 15 1.72 -0.27 -0.09
N LEU A 16 0.50 0.17 -0.41
CA LEU A 16 -0.14 1.29 0.27
C LEU A 16 -0.40 1.02 1.75
N VAL A 17 -0.75 -0.21 2.14
CA VAL A 17 -0.95 -0.55 3.56
C VAL A 17 0.38 -0.63 4.32
N VAL A 18 1.43 -1.16 3.69
CA VAL A 18 2.76 -1.29 4.33
C VAL A 18 3.52 0.04 4.39
N GLU A 19 3.47 0.84 3.33
CA GLU A 19 4.23 2.10 3.23
C GLU A 19 3.41 3.34 3.56
N GLY A 20 2.10 3.28 3.37
CA GLY A 20 1.28 4.47 3.24
C GLY A 20 1.36 5.05 1.84
N GLY A 21 0.85 6.27 1.69
CA GLY A 21 0.90 7.01 0.43
C GLY A 21 0.65 8.49 0.66
N GLU A 22 1.06 9.30 -0.29
CA GLU A 22 0.82 10.75 -0.28
C GLU A 22 0.42 11.18 -1.69
N SER A 23 -0.64 11.97 -1.79
CA SER A 23 -1.06 12.53 -3.08
C SER A 23 0.01 13.50 -3.60
N PRO A 24 0.27 13.54 -4.92
CA PRO A 24 1.27 14.44 -5.48
C PRO A 24 0.91 15.91 -5.23
N ARG A 25 1.91 16.72 -4.87
CA ARG A 25 1.77 18.17 -4.76
C ARG A 25 1.73 18.78 -6.17
N THR A 26 0.68 19.53 -6.48
CA THR A 26 0.50 20.21 -7.78
C THR A 26 0.37 21.71 -7.58
N GLN A 27 0.78 22.50 -8.57
CA GLN A 27 0.66 23.96 -8.51
C GLN A 27 -0.81 24.36 -8.60
N GLY A 28 -1.33 25.05 -7.57
CA GLY A 28 -2.74 25.45 -7.49
C GLY A 28 -3.72 24.32 -7.11
N GLY A 29 -3.21 23.11 -6.82
CA GLY A 29 -4.03 22.00 -6.33
C GLY A 29 -4.31 22.08 -4.83
N PRO A 30 -5.26 21.26 -4.32
CA PRO A 30 -5.52 21.15 -2.89
C PRO A 30 -4.31 20.61 -2.14
N GLU A 31 -4.27 20.84 -0.82
CA GLU A 31 -3.19 20.33 0.03
C GLU A 31 -3.06 18.80 -0.06
N PRO A 32 -1.83 18.26 -0.11
CA PRO A 32 -1.60 16.83 -0.15
C PRO A 32 -2.20 16.09 1.04
N HIS A 33 -2.88 14.99 0.75
CA HIS A 33 -3.40 14.09 1.77
C HIS A 33 -2.45 12.91 1.95
N LYS A 34 -2.14 12.60 3.21
CA LYS A 34 -1.24 11.51 3.60
C LYS A 34 -2.01 10.35 4.20
N MET A 35 -1.90 9.19 3.58
CA MET A 35 -2.27 7.91 4.18
C MET A 35 -1.07 7.39 4.97
N PRO A 36 -1.16 7.25 6.31
CA PRO A 36 -0.07 6.72 7.11
C PRO A 36 0.18 5.22 6.88
N SER A 37 1.41 4.78 7.13
CA SER A 37 1.82 3.37 7.13
C SER A 37 1.17 2.59 8.27
N PHE A 38 0.75 1.34 7.99
CA PHE A 38 0.24 0.41 8.99
C PHE A 38 1.27 -0.67 9.41
N ALA A 39 2.49 -0.66 8.89
CA ALA A 39 3.52 -1.68 9.18
C ALA A 39 3.81 -1.91 10.68
N ASN A 40 3.64 -0.88 11.50
CA ASN A 40 3.88 -0.95 12.95
C ASN A 40 2.58 -1.13 13.75
N ARG A 41 1.42 -1.20 13.09
CA ARG A 41 0.10 -1.31 13.71
C ARG A 41 -0.56 -2.65 13.47
N LEU A 42 -0.26 -3.30 12.34
CA LEU A 42 -0.84 -4.58 11.95
C LEU A 42 0.27 -5.59 11.66
N THR A 43 0.02 -6.83 12.06
CA THR A 43 0.85 -7.97 11.66
C THR A 43 0.67 -8.28 10.17
N THR A 44 1.61 -9.03 9.60
CA THR A 44 1.54 -9.50 8.21
C THR A 44 0.23 -10.28 7.93
N ASN A 45 -0.23 -11.08 8.90
CA ASN A 45 -1.45 -11.87 8.76
C ASN A 45 -2.71 -11.00 8.77
N GLU A 46 -2.79 -10.04 9.69
CA GLU A 46 -3.93 -9.11 9.76
C GLU A 46 -4.02 -8.27 8.49
N MET A 47 -2.89 -7.77 7.96
CA MET A 47 -2.87 -7.07 6.68
C MET A 47 -3.40 -7.94 5.53
N ALA A 48 -2.98 -9.20 5.45
CA ALA A 48 -3.44 -10.13 4.43
C ALA A 48 -4.96 -10.39 4.52
N GLN A 49 -5.48 -10.54 5.73
CA GLN A 49 -6.91 -10.74 5.98
C GLN A 49 -7.74 -9.50 5.58
N VAL A 50 -7.34 -8.31 6.04
CA VAL A 50 -8.03 -7.05 5.69
C VAL A 50 -8.00 -6.80 4.19
N LEU A 51 -6.85 -7.00 3.54
CA LEU A 51 -6.72 -6.82 2.10
C LEU A 51 -7.54 -7.84 1.30
N THR A 52 -7.64 -9.08 1.79
CA THR A 52 -8.50 -10.10 1.20
C THR A 52 -9.97 -9.71 1.31
N PHE A 53 -10.39 -9.21 2.47
CA PHE A 53 -11.75 -8.70 2.67
C PHE A 53 -12.06 -7.57 1.69
N VAL A 54 -11.19 -6.55 1.60
CA VAL A 54 -11.37 -5.41 0.68
C VAL A 54 -11.48 -5.88 -0.78
N ARG A 55 -10.65 -6.84 -1.19
CA ARG A 55 -10.64 -7.40 -2.57
C ARG A 55 -11.85 -8.27 -2.92
N ASN A 56 -12.66 -8.65 -1.93
CA ASN A 56 -13.81 -9.52 -2.10
C ASN A 56 -15.13 -8.90 -1.61
N THR A 57 -15.11 -7.60 -1.28
CA THR A 57 -16.29 -6.85 -0.82
C THR A 57 -16.65 -5.77 -1.84
N TRP A 58 -17.87 -5.24 -1.77
CA TRP A 58 -18.39 -4.20 -2.67
C TRP A 58 -18.39 -4.61 -4.15
N GLY A 59 -18.79 -5.86 -4.42
CA GLY A 59 -18.87 -6.41 -5.78
C GLY A 59 -17.52 -6.80 -6.38
N ASN A 60 -16.41 -6.65 -5.65
CA ASN A 60 -15.11 -7.16 -6.09
C ASN A 60 -15.04 -8.69 -5.90
N ALA A 61 -14.37 -9.36 -6.84
CA ALA A 61 -14.08 -10.78 -6.77
C ALA A 61 -12.66 -11.02 -7.30
N ALA A 62 -11.66 -10.88 -6.42
CA ALA A 62 -10.26 -11.01 -6.80
C ALA A 62 -9.53 -12.01 -5.89
N ALA A 63 -8.47 -12.62 -6.41
CA ALA A 63 -7.67 -13.59 -5.67
C ALA A 63 -7.24 -13.04 -4.29
N PRO A 64 -7.27 -13.86 -3.23
CA PRO A 64 -6.95 -13.44 -1.88
C PRO A 64 -5.50 -12.99 -1.77
N VAL A 65 -5.22 -12.10 -0.82
CA VAL A 65 -3.85 -11.70 -0.47
C VAL A 65 -3.34 -12.66 0.58
N THR A 66 -2.16 -13.25 0.35
CA THR A 66 -1.54 -14.13 1.33
C THR A 66 -0.58 -13.36 2.23
N SER A 67 -0.31 -13.88 3.43
CA SER A 67 0.73 -13.34 4.30
C SER A 67 2.10 -13.31 3.62
N ARG A 68 2.37 -14.27 2.72
CA ARG A 68 3.62 -14.29 1.94
C ARG A 68 3.73 -13.09 1.01
N ASP A 69 2.64 -12.63 0.42
CA ASP A 69 2.63 -11.46 -0.46
C ASP A 69 2.96 -10.19 0.33
N VAL A 70 2.40 -10.06 1.54
CA VAL A 70 2.71 -8.95 2.45
C VAL A 70 4.16 -9.00 2.93
N SER A 71 4.66 -10.18 3.35
CA SER A 71 6.05 -10.34 3.79
C SER A 71 7.06 -9.98 2.72
N LYS A 72 6.81 -10.32 1.45
CA LYS A 72 7.68 -9.93 0.33
C LYS A 72 7.80 -8.41 0.21
N VAL A 73 6.69 -7.69 0.36
CA VAL A 73 6.67 -6.23 0.27
C VAL A 73 7.37 -5.60 1.47
N ARG A 74 7.10 -6.08 2.69
CA ARG A 74 7.80 -5.64 3.91
C ARG A 74 9.33 -5.80 3.79
N ALA A 75 9.78 -6.98 3.36
CA ALA A 75 11.20 -7.24 3.11
C ALA A 75 11.79 -6.30 2.04
N ALA A 76 11.06 -6.05 0.95
CA ALA A 76 11.51 -5.14 -0.10
C ALA A 76 11.59 -3.66 0.32
N LEU A 77 10.98 -3.30 1.46
CA LEU A 77 10.97 -1.97 2.08
C LEU A 77 11.82 -1.89 3.36
N GLY A 78 12.37 -3.01 3.84
CA GLY A 78 13.11 -3.06 5.11
C GLY A 78 12.23 -2.84 6.35
N LYS A 79 10.95 -3.25 6.29
CA LYS A 79 9.97 -3.18 7.39
C LYS A 79 9.58 -4.56 7.93
#